data_AF-A0AAD8D4P2-F1
#
_entry.id   AF-A0AAD8D4P2-F1
#
_cell.length_a   1.000
_cell.length_b   1.000
_cell.length_c   1.000
_cell.angle_alpha   90.00
_cell.angle_beta   90.00
_cell.angle_gamma   90.00
#
_symmetry.space_group_name_H-M   'P 1'
#
loop_
_entity.id
_entity.type
_entity.pdbx_description
1 polymer ?
#
loop_
_entity_poly.entity_id
_entity_poly.type
_entity_poly.pdbx_seq_one_letter_code
_entity_poly.pdbx_strand_id
1 'polypeptide(L)' 'MDIVVNPLQSWEQFTKEKKSILSNLAERAKLTEESLNTVPGMHCNPVQGAMCAFPRIFIPPKAIEEAKVCGQPFTAV' A
#
# COMPACT_ATOMS: atom_id res chain seq x y z
N MET A 1 -21.94 -15.01 12.30
CA MET A 1 -21.47 -13.82 11.53
C MET A 1 -22.55 -12.74 11.55
N ASP A 2 -23.22 -12.54 12.68
CA ASP A 2 -24.56 -11.92 12.70
C ASP A 2 -24.54 -10.44 13.12
N ILE A 3 -23.40 -9.95 13.60
CA ILE A 3 -23.18 -8.56 14.03
C ILE A 3 -22.75 -7.68 12.84
N VAL A 4 -22.19 -8.29 11.78
CA VAL A 4 -21.73 -7.55 10.58
C VAL A 4 -22.92 -7.12 9.71
N VAL A 5 -24.03 -7.85 9.76
CA VAL A 5 -25.17 -7.70 8.84
C VAL A 5 -26.37 -7.02 9.49
N ASN A 6 -26.51 -7.05 10.83
CA ASN A 6 -27.68 -6.52 11.53
C ASN A 6 -27.36 -5.23 12.32
N PRO A 7 -27.98 -4.08 12.01
CA PRO A 7 -27.69 -2.82 12.70
C PRO A 7 -28.25 -2.85 14.14
N LEU A 8 -27.35 -2.75 15.12
CA LEU A 8 -27.68 -2.59 16.55
C LEU A 8 -27.89 -1.10 16.90
N GLN A 9 -28.39 -0.82 18.11
CA GLN A 9 -28.60 0.54 18.65
C GLN A 9 -27.35 1.45 18.61
N SER A 10 -26.16 0.89 18.40
CA SER A 10 -24.88 1.60 18.24
C SER A 10 -24.44 1.83 16.78
N TRP A 11 -25.33 1.66 15.79
CA TRP A 11 -25.03 1.78 14.36
C TRP A 11 -24.37 3.11 13.97
N GLU A 12 -24.82 4.23 14.53
CA GLU A 12 -24.26 5.55 14.25
C GLU A 12 -22.81 5.67 14.75
N GLN A 13 -22.55 5.18 15.96
CA GLN A 13 -21.22 5.14 16.54
C GLN A 13 -20.29 4.24 15.72
N PHE A 14 -20.75 3.03 15.37
CA PHE A 14 -19.99 2.10 14.53
C PHE A 14 -19.66 2.71 13.16
N THR A 15 -20.63 3.35 12.51
CA THR A 15 -20.43 3.99 11.20
C THR A 15 -19.41 5.14 11.30
N LYS A 16 -19.49 5.94 12.37
CA LYS A 16 -18.54 7.02 12.64
C LYS A 16 -17.12 6.50 12.85
N GLU A 17 -16.96 5.49 13.69
CA GLU A 17 -15.67 4.86 13.98
C GLU A 17 -15.07 4.21 12.73
N LYS A 18 -15.87 3.44 11.98
CA LYS A 18 -15.46 2.84 10.70
C LYS A 18 -15.00 3.90 9.71
N LYS A 19 -15.77 4.97 9.54
CA LYS A 19 -15.41 6.07 8.62
C LYS A 19 -14.13 6.77 9.06
N SER A 20 -13.95 6.99 10.36
CA SER A 20 -12.74 7.60 10.92
C SER A 20 -11.50 6.74 10.66
N ILE A 21 -11.59 5.43 10.90
CA ILE A 21 -10.48 4.49 10.67
C ILE A 21 -10.12 4.43 9.20
N LEU A 22 -11.12 4.29 8.30
CA LEU A 22 -10.88 4.25 6.86
C LEU A 22 -10.29 5.55 6.32
N SER A 23 -10.73 6.70 6.83
CA SER A 23 -10.17 8.00 6.48
C SER A 23 -8.70 8.11 6.88
N ASN A 24 -8.35 7.66 8.10
CA ASN A 24 -6.97 7.69 8.57
C ASN A 24 -6.08 6.72 7.77
N LEU A 25 -6.59 5.53 7.42
CA LEU A 25 -5.87 4.60 6.54
C LEU A 25 -5.62 5.20 5.16
N ALA A 26 -6.62 5.87 4.57
CA ALA A 26 -6.48 6.51 3.26
C ALA A 26 -5.42 7.62 3.28
N GLU A 27 -5.40 8.45 4.33
CA GLU A 27 -4.40 9.51 4.50
C GLU A 27 -2.98 8.92 4.62
N ARG A 28 -2.81 7.89 5.45
CA ARG A 28 -1.51 7.22 5.62
C ARG A 28 -1.03 6.53 4.34
N ALA A 29 -1.96 5.93 3.59
CA ALA A 29 -1.66 5.30 2.32
C ALA A 29 -1.16 6.32 1.29
N LYS A 30 -1.82 7.48 1.20
CA LYS A 30 -1.39 8.59 0.34
C LYS A 30 -0.02 9.13 0.73
N LEU A 31 0.24 9.35 2.02
CA LEU A 31 1.55 9.80 2.49
C LEU A 31 2.66 8.80 2.14
N THR A 32 2.36 7.50 2.23
CA THR A 32 3.30 6.43 1.88
C THR A 32 3.58 6.43 0.37
N GLU A 33 2.54 6.52 -0.46
CA GLU A 33 2.66 6.63 -1.92
C GLU A 33 3.52 7.83 -2.33
N GLU A 34 3.20 9.02 -1.80
CA GLU A 34 3.93 10.25 -2.10
C GLU A 34 5.40 10.12 -1.69
N SER A 35 5.67 9.59 -0.49
CA SER A 35 7.03 9.37 -0.01
C SER A 35 7.80 8.40 -0.91
N LEU A 36 7.19 7.28 -1.32
CA LEU A 36 7.82 6.30 -2.21
C LEU A 36 8.08 6.90 -3.60
N ASN A 37 7.19 7.77 -4.10
CA ASN A 37 7.36 8.47 -5.38
C ASN A 37 8.41 9.58 -5.36
N THR A 38 8.82 10.08 -4.18
CA THR A 38 9.93 11.03 -4.08
C THR A 38 11.31 10.37 -4.25
N VAL A 39 11.39 9.05 -4.09
CA VAL A 39 12.66 8.31 -4.19
C VAL A 39 13.04 8.12 -5.66
N PRO A 40 14.21 8.61 -6.12
CA PRO A 40 14.66 8.45 -7.49
C PRO A 40 14.76 6.96 -7.88
N GLY A 41 14.14 6.59 -9.00
CA GLY A 41 14.10 5.20 -9.44
C GLY A 41 13.03 4.36 -8.74
N MET A 42 12.10 4.96 -7.99
CA MET A 42 10.91 4.28 -7.47
C MET A 42 9.65 4.97 -7.95
N HIS A 43 8.62 4.19 -8.27
CA HIS A 43 7.30 4.68 -8.63
C HIS A 43 6.22 3.83 -7.95
N CYS A 44 5.34 4.45 -7.18
CA CYS A 44 4.22 3.81 -6.52
C CYS A 44 2.92 4.28 -7.15
N ASN A 45 2.06 3.33 -7.52
CA ASN A 45 0.70 3.64 -7.96
C ASN A 45 -0.16 4.08 -6.77
N PRO A 46 -1.27 4.82 -7.02
CA PRO A 46 -2.26 5.14 -6.01
C PRO A 46 -2.74 3.92 -5.26
N VAL A 47 -2.65 3.97 -3.93
CA VAL A 47 -3.12 2.88 -3.07
C VAL A 47 -4.64 2.99 -2.93
N GLN A 48 -5.37 2.36 -3.85
CA GLN A 48 -6.84 2.42 -3.91
C GLN A 48 -7.56 1.58 -2.83
N GLY A 49 -6.82 0.75 -2.08
CA GLY A 49 -7.35 -0.08 -1.00
C GLY A 49 -6.31 -1.05 -0.41
N ALA A 50 -6.68 -1.72 0.68
CA ALA A 50 -5.82 -2.61 1.50
C ALA A 50 -4.69 -1.89 2.27
N MET A 51 -3.85 -2.66 2.97
CA MET A 51 -2.76 -2.15 3.82
C MET A 51 -1.38 -2.11 3.14
N CYS A 52 -1.27 -2.58 1.89
CA CYS A 52 0.02 -2.76 1.21
C CYS A 52 0.18 -1.82 0.00
N ALA A 53 1.32 -1.12 -0.06
CA ALA A 53 1.78 -0.40 -1.25
C ALA A 53 2.75 -1.29 -2.04
N PHE A 54 2.66 -1.24 -3.37
CA PHE A 54 3.53 -2.01 -4.28
C PHE A 54 4.32 -1.04 -5.17
N PRO A 55 5.43 -0.49 -4.69
CA PRO A 55 6.28 0.37 -5.50
C PRO A 55 7.05 -0.44 -6.55
N ARG A 56 7.04 0.05 -7.79
CA ARG A 56 7.94 -0.35 -8.86
C ARG A 56 9.31 0.29 -8.64
N ILE A 57 10.37 -0.51 -8.67
CA ILE A 57 11.75 -0.05 -8.53
C ILE A 57 12.45 -0.22 -9.88
N PHE A 58 13.00 0.86 -10.40
CA PHE A 58 13.89 0.86 -11.55
C PHE A 58 15.28 0.39 -11.13
N ILE A 59 15.57 -0.87 -11.44
CA ILE A 59 16.86 -1.50 -11.14
C ILE A 59 17.84 -1.16 -12.28
N PRO A 60 19.00 -0.56 -11.99
CA PRO A 60 19.99 -0.26 -13.02
C PRO A 60 20.61 -1.55 -13.60
N PRO A 61 21.05 -1.55 -14.88
CA PRO A 61 21.57 -2.75 -15.54
C PRO A 61 22.70 -3.46 -14.80
N LYS A 62 23.59 -2.70 -14.15
CA LYS A 62 24.70 -3.24 -13.34
C LYS A 62 24.21 -4.13 -12.19
N ALA A 63 23.15 -3.71 -11.50
CA ALA A 63 22.57 -4.49 -10.41
C ALA A 63 21.89 -5.77 -10.91
N ILE A 64 21.35 -5.75 -12.14
CA ILE A 64 20.79 -6.95 -12.78
C ILE A 64 21.90 -7.94 -13.13
N GLU A 65 23.04 -7.47 -13.62
CA GLU A 65 24.20 -8.32 -13.91
C GLU A 65 24.78 -8.94 -12.63
N GLU A 66 24.95 -8.15 -11.57
CA GLU A 66 25.40 -8.65 -10.27
C GLU A 66 24.43 -9.68 -9.66
N ALA A 67 23.12 -9.43 -9.74
CA ALA A 67 22.11 -10.37 -9.26
C ALA A 67 22.16 -11.71 -10.02
N LYS A 68 22.39 -11.67 -11.35
CA LYS A 68 22.59 -12.89 -12.16
C LYS A 68 23.83 -13.66 -11.73
N VAL A 69 24.94 -12.97 -11.45
CA VAL A 69 26.18 -13.60 -10.96
C VAL A 69 25.98 -14.21 -9.57
N CYS A 70 25.20 -13.55 -8.71
CA CYS A 70 24.92 -14.00 -7.35
C CYS A 70 23.78 -15.05 -7.27
N GLY A 71 23.16 -15.42 -8.40
CA GLY A 71 22.06 -16.38 -8.45
C GLY A 71 20.78 -15.92 -7.77
N GLN A 72 20.59 -14.60 -7.59
CA GLN A 72 19.42 -14.05 -6.92
C GLN A 72 18.30 -13.75 -7.93
N PRO A 73 17.02 -14.04 -7.59
CA PRO A 73 15.90 -13.66 -8.44
C PRO A 73 15.78 -12.13 -8.48
N PHE A 74 15.83 -11.57 -9.68
CA PHE A 74 15.49 -10.16 -9.91
C PHE A 74 14.04 -10.09 -10.41
N THR A 75 13.17 -9.44 -9.66
CA THR A 75 11.82 -9.09 -10.11
C THR A 75 11.81 -7.62 -10.46
N ALA A 76 11.99 -7.30 -11.76
CA ALA A 76 11.57 -6.02 -12.29
C ALA A 76 10.05 -6.05 -12.43
N VAL A 77 9.34 -5.45 -11.48
CA VAL A 77 7.87 -5.29 -11.53
C VAL A 77 7.52 -3.92 -12.03
#